data_AF-F0EZW6-F1
#
_entry.id   AF-F0EZW6-F1
#
_cell.length_a   1.000
_cell.length_b   1.000
_cell.length_c   1.000
_cell.angle_alpha   90.00
_cell.angle_beta   90.00
_cell.angle_gamma   90.00
#
_symmetry.space_group_name_H-M   'P 1'
#
loop_
_entity.id
_entity.type
_entity.pdbx_description
1 polymer ?
#
loop_
_entity_poly.entity_id
_entity_poly.type
_entity_poly.pdbx_seq_one_letter_code
_entity_poly.pdbx_strand_id
1 'polypeptide(L)' 'MMKAKLLKLGMVVTLAASLGACANMTTAQRNTAMGAAAGAVAGNLLGNSTAATLGGAALGGVIGSQVK' A
#
# COMPACT_ATOMS: atom_id res chain seq x y z
N MET A 1 -15.70 -18.68 15.85
CA MET A 1 -14.68 -17.73 16.38
C MET A 1 -13.21 -17.99 15.99
N MET A 2 -12.82 -19.08 15.30
CA MET A 2 -11.38 -19.37 15.00
C MET A 2 -10.74 -18.54 13.87
N LYS A 3 -11.54 -18.01 12.92
CA LYS A 3 -11.03 -17.27 11.75
C LYS A 3 -10.29 -15.98 12.12
N ALA A 4 -10.70 -15.32 13.21
CA ALA A 4 -10.06 -14.08 13.67
C ALA A 4 -8.64 -14.31 14.24
N LYS A 5 -8.35 -15.49 14.82
CA LYS A 5 -6.99 -15.84 15.27
C LYS A 5 -6.06 -16.12 14.08
N LEU A 6 -6.55 -16.82 13.06
CA LEU A 6 -5.83 -17.05 11.80
C LEU A 6 -5.59 -15.74 11.05
N LEU A 7 -6.55 -14.81 11.02
CA LEU A 7 -6.37 -13.49 10.42
C LEU A 7 -5.31 -12.66 11.17
N LYS A 8 -5.31 -12.69 12.50
CA LYS A 8 -4.32 -12.00 13.34
C LYS A 8 -2.90 -12.56 13.14
N LEU A 9 -2.75 -13.90 13.13
CA LEU A 9 -1.46 -14.52 12.84
C LEU A 9 -0.99 -14.23 11.41
N GLY A 10 -1.91 -14.30 10.44
CA GLY A 10 -1.62 -13.95 9.05
C GLY A 10 -1.16 -12.51 8.90
N MET A 11 -1.79 -11.57 9.61
CA MET A 11 -1.45 -10.14 9.59
C MET A 11 -0.09 -9.86 10.23
N VAL A 12 0.27 -10.56 11.31
CA VAL A 12 1.61 -10.45 11.93
C VAL A 12 2.69 -11.00 11.00
N VAL A 13 2.44 -12.13 10.33
CA VAL A 13 3.37 -12.73 9.37
C VAL A 13 3.54 -11.85 8.13
N THR A 14 2.47 -11.29 7.58
CA THR A 14 2.58 -10.36 6.45
C THR A 14 3.26 -9.07 6.86
N LEU A 15 3.00 -8.53 8.06
CA LEU A 15 3.69 -7.34 8.55
C LEU A 15 5.18 -7.62 8.76
N ALA A 16 5.56 -8.75 9.37
CA ALA A 16 6.96 -9.15 9.54
C ALA A 16 7.67 -9.40 8.20
N ALA A 17 6.99 -10.04 7.24
CA ALA A 17 7.49 -10.25 5.88
C ALA A 17 7.61 -8.94 5.10
N SER A 18 6.65 -8.02 5.24
CA SER A 18 6.71 -6.68 4.67
C SER A 18 7.83 -5.86 5.29
N LEU A 19 8.06 -5.93 6.61
CA LEU A 19 9.20 -5.25 7.26
C LEU A 19 10.54 -5.85 6.82
N GLY A 20 10.65 -7.17 6.69
CA GLY A 20 11.83 -7.85 6.15
C GLY A 20 12.09 -7.52 4.67
N ALA A 21 11.03 -7.37 3.87
CA ALA A 21 11.11 -6.91 2.48
C ALA A 21 11.41 -5.39 2.38
N CYS A 22 10.91 -4.60 3.33
CA CYS A 22 11.12 -3.14 3.40
C CYS A 22 12.55 -2.79 3.83
N ALA A 23 13.25 -3.68 4.54
CA ALA A 23 14.67 -3.54 4.85
C ALA A 23 15.55 -3.49 3.59
N ASN A 24 15.10 -4.08 2.48
CA ASN A 24 15.79 -4.06 1.18
C ASN A 24 15.12 -3.13 0.14
N MET A 25 14.13 -2.30 0.54
CA MET A 25 13.52 -1.31 -0.36
C MET A 25 14.30 0.00 -0.35
N THR A 26 14.56 0.56 -1.54
CA THR A 26 15.06 1.93 -1.66
C THR A 26 14.00 2.92 -1.18
N THR A 27 14.38 4.08 -0.65
CA THR A 27 13.46 5.11 -0.12
C THR A 27 12.34 5.47 -1.12
N ALA A 28 12.70 5.58 -2.40
CA ALA A 28 11.78 5.81 -3.51
C ALA A 28 10.71 4.70 -3.64
N GLN A 29 11.09 3.44 -3.46
CA GLN A 29 10.15 2.32 -3.51
C GLN A 29 9.13 2.35 -2.35
N ARG A 30 9.56 2.82 -1.17
CA ARG A 30 8.68 3.00 0.00
C ARG A 30 7.71 4.14 -0.23
N ASN A 31 8.22 5.28 -0.72
CA ASN A 31 7.43 6.45 -1.07
C ASN A 31 6.42 6.13 -2.19
N THR A 32 6.83 5.34 -3.19
CA THR A 32 5.95 4.82 -4.26
C THR A 32 4.83 3.95 -3.69
N ALA A 33 5.18 2.97 -2.83
CA ALA A 33 4.20 2.05 -2.27
C ALA A 33 3.20 2.78 -1.35
N MET A 34 3.69 3.69 -0.50
CA MET A 34 2.86 4.55 0.35
C MET A 34 1.98 5.49 -0.49
N GLY A 35 2.55 6.15 -1.50
CA GLY A 35 1.81 7.06 -2.38
C GLY A 35 0.73 6.33 -3.19
N ALA A 36 1.05 5.14 -3.71
CA ALA A 36 0.08 4.30 -4.40
C ALA A 36 -1.02 3.79 -3.47
N ALA A 37 -0.68 3.35 -2.25
CA ALA A 37 -1.66 2.87 -1.28
C ALA A 37 -2.57 4.01 -0.79
N ALA A 38 -2.00 5.15 -0.40
CA ALA A 38 -2.75 6.31 0.05
C ALA A 38 -3.60 6.91 -1.09
N GLY A 39 -3.03 7.01 -2.30
CA GLY A 39 -3.73 7.48 -3.48
C GLY A 39 -4.86 6.55 -3.92
N ALA A 40 -4.69 5.23 -3.80
CA ALA A 40 -5.75 4.26 -4.05
C ALA A 40 -6.93 4.45 -3.09
N VAL A 41 -6.64 4.55 -1.79
CA VAL A 41 -7.68 4.73 -0.76
C VAL A 41 -8.38 6.07 -0.93
N ALA A 42 -7.64 7.15 -1.14
CA ALA A 42 -8.22 8.47 -1.39
C ALA A 42 -9.07 8.49 -2.67
N GLY A 43 -8.56 7.91 -3.76
CA GLY A 43 -9.29 7.80 -5.02
C GLY A 43 -10.58 6.98 -4.90
N ASN A 44 -10.55 5.88 -4.15
CA ASN A 44 -11.74 5.08 -3.89
C ASN A 44 -12.79 5.85 -3.07
N LEU A 45 -12.36 6.60 -2.05
CA LEU A 45 -13.25 7.40 -1.20
C LEU A 45 -13.89 8.55 -1.99
N LEU A 46 -13.15 9.17 -2.90
CA LEU A 46 -13.62 10.33 -3.68
C LEU A 46 -14.50 9.92 -4.87
N GLY A 47 -14.18 8.82 -5.56
CA GLY A 47 -14.86 8.44 -6.80
C GLY A 47 -15.73 7.18 -6.72
N ASN A 48 -15.67 6.41 -5.63
CA ASN A 48 -16.35 5.12 -5.43
C ASN A 48 -16.29 4.18 -6.66
N SER A 49 -15.20 4.27 -7.43
CA SER A 49 -15.03 3.58 -8.71
C SER A 49 -13.60 3.09 -8.84
N THR A 50 -13.44 1.90 -9.41
CA THR A 50 -12.12 1.28 -9.65
C THR A 50 -11.19 2.18 -10.46
N ALA A 51 -11.74 2.96 -11.40
CA ALA A 51 -10.98 3.94 -12.17
C ALA A 51 -10.40 5.07 -11.31
N ALA A 52 -11.14 5.53 -10.29
CA ALA A 52 -10.68 6.57 -9.36
C ALA A 52 -9.59 6.04 -8.41
N THR A 53 -9.74 4.79 -7.94
CA THR A 53 -8.71 4.06 -7.18
C THR A 53 -7.44 3.86 -8.00
N LEU A 54 -7.56 3.39 -9.24
CA LEU A 54 -6.43 3.20 -10.15
C LEU A 54 -5.75 4.53 -10.50
N GLY A 55 -6.54 5.58 -10.75
CA GLY A 55 -6.02 6.92 -11.02
C GLY A 55 -5.23 7.46 -9.83
N GLY A 56 -5.78 7.40 -8.63
CA GLY A 56 -5.09 7.82 -7.41
C GLY A 56 -3.84 6.99 -7.10
N ALA A 57 -3.91 5.68 -7.30
CA ALA A 57 -2.76 4.78 -7.12
C ALA A 57 -1.63 5.05 -8.13
N ALA A 58 -1.97 5.27 -9.40
CA ALA A 58 -1.01 5.56 -10.46
C ALA A 58 -0.33 6.92 -10.23
N LEU A 59 -1.11 7.96 -9.92
CA LEU A 59 -0.59 9.30 -9.63
C LEU A 59 0.27 9.30 -8.37
N GLY A 60 -0.21 8.70 -7.29
CA GLY A 60 0.53 8.59 -6.03
C GLY A 60 1.80 7.73 -6.15
N GLY A 61 1.77 6.70 -7.01
CA GLY A 61 2.93 5.87 -7.33
C GLY A 61 3.99 6.62 -8.14
N VAL A 62 3.61 7.36 -9.18
CA VAL A 62 4.54 8.16 -10.00
C VAL A 62 5.19 9.28 -9.18
N ILE A 63 4.41 9.95 -8.32
CA ILE A 63 4.97 10.97 -7.44
C ILE A 63 5.93 10.31 -6.45
N GLY A 64 5.48 9.24 -5.78
CA GLY A 64 6.28 8.52 -4.80
C GLY A 64 7.58 7.90 -5.34
N SER A 65 7.67 7.59 -6.63
CA SER A 65 8.92 7.10 -7.26
C SER A 65 9.91 8.21 -7.57
N GLN A 66 9.43 9.45 -7.70
CA GLN A 66 10.25 10.63 -7.94
C GLN A 66 10.68 11.31 -6.63
N VAL A 67 9.93 11.14 -5.54
CA VAL A 67 10.31 11.66 -4.21
C VAL A 67 11.29 10.68 -3.55
N LYS A 68 12.57 11.06 -3.46
CA LYS A 68 13.64 10.28 -2.81
C LYS A 68 13.67 10.49 -1.30
#